data_AF-A0A5C8L751-F1
#
_entry.id   AF-A0A5C8L751-F1
#
_cell.length_a   1.000
_cell.length_b   1.000
_cell.length_c   1.000
_cell.angle_alpha   90.00
_cell.angle_beta   90.00
_cell.angle_gamma   90.00
#
_symmetry.space_group_name_H-M   'P 1'
#
loop_
_entity.id
_entity.type
_entity.pdbx_description
1 polymer ?
#
loop_
_entity_poly.entity_id
_entity_poly.type
_entity_poly.pdbx_seq_one_letter_code
_entity_poly.pdbx_strand_id
1 'polypeptide(L)' 'MLTCERVHVKIIKRLLKIENFPIDHINNLGWTALLETVILGDGSQKYIEIVKMLIEAGCDINIADKNRATA' A
#
# COMPACT_ATOMS: atom_id res chain seq x y z
N MET A 1 4.49 -9.60 -2.60
CA MET A 1 3.77 -9.03 -1.44
C MET A 1 4.71 -8.09 -0.70
N LEU A 2 4.32 -6.82 -0.56
CA LEU A 2 5.07 -5.76 0.11
C LEU A 2 4.91 -5.93 1.62
N THR A 3 5.78 -6.70 2.28
CA THR A 3 5.62 -6.96 3.72
C THR A 3 5.84 -5.70 4.55
N CYS A 4 4.74 -5.15 5.08
CA CYS A 4 4.73 -4.01 6.00
C CYS A 4 5.51 -4.29 7.30
N GLU A 5 5.77 -5.55 7.65
CA GLU A 5 6.55 -5.92 8.84
C GLU A 5 7.98 -5.35 8.85
N ARG A 6 8.52 -5.04 7.66
CA ARG A 6 9.79 -4.34 7.48
C ARG A 6 9.59 -3.17 6.55
N VAL A 7 8.70 -2.24 6.92
CA VAL A 7 8.41 -1.01 6.19
C VAL A 7 9.71 -0.39 5.64
N HIS A 8 10.02 -0.63 4.37
CA HIS A 8 11.20 -0.09 3.71
C HIS A 8 10.71 0.91 2.68
N VAL A 9 10.51 2.16 3.11
CA VAL A 9 10.19 3.32 2.27
C VAL A 9 11.05 3.32 0.99
N LYS A 10 12.33 2.96 1.12
CA LYS A 10 13.28 2.85 -0.01
C LYS A 10 12.89 1.76 -1.03
N ILE A 11 12.37 0.62 -0.58
CA ILE A 11 11.93 -0.47 -1.46
C ILE A 11 10.65 -0.06 -2.18
N ILE A 12 9.68 0.52 -1.46
CA ILE A 12 8.44 1.04 -2.06
C ILE A 12 8.76 2.09 -3.13
N LYS A 13 9.63 3.06 -2.83
CA LYS A 13 10.10 4.05 -3.83
C LYS A 13 10.77 3.43 -5.05
N ARG A 14 11.40 2.26 -4.91
CA ARG A 14 12.07 1.58 -6.03
C ARG A 14 11.09 0.76 -6.85
N LEU A 15 10.09 0.16 -6.21
CA LEU A 15 9.03 -0.60 -6.87
C LEU A 15 8.07 0.32 -7.64
N LEU A 16 7.71 1.48 -7.07
CA LEU A 16 6.89 2.49 -7.74
C LEU A 16 7.56 3.12 -8.97
N LYS A 17 8.88 2.94 -9.14
CA LYS A 17 9.62 3.36 -10.34
C LYS A 17 9.62 2.31 -11.46
N ILE A 18 9.12 1.10 -11.19
CA ILE A 18 9.02 0.05 -12.20
C ILE A 18 7.81 0.36 -13.07
N GLU A 19 8.03 0.41 -14.37
CA GLU A 19 6.95 0.61 -15.35
C GLU A 19 5.94 -0.52 -15.25
N ASN A 20 4.64 -0.19 -15.26
CA ASN A 20 3.53 -1.13 -15.10
C ASN A 20 3.56 -1.93 -13.78
N PHE A 21 4.15 -1.38 -12.71
CA PHE A 21 4.05 -2.00 -11.39
C PHE A 21 2.56 -2.12 -10.99
N PRO A 22 2.08 -3.32 -10.62
CA PRO A 22 0.67 -3.51 -10.27
C PRO A 22 0.41 -2.98 -8.86
N ILE A 23 0.24 -1.66 -8.75
CA ILE A 23 0.08 -0.95 -7.47
C ILE A 23 -1.18 -1.38 -6.70
N ASP A 24 -2.24 -1.71 -7.44
CA ASP A 24 -3.53 -2.19 -6.93
C ASP A 24 -3.59 -3.73 -6.89
N HIS A 25 -2.45 -4.41 -6.92
CA HIS A 25 -2.41 -5.86 -6.77
C HIS A 25 -3.03 -6.28 -5.44
N ILE A 26 -4.03 -7.16 -5.53
CA ILE A 26 -4.70 -7.76 -4.39
C ILE A 26 -3.95 -9.03 -3.99
N ASN A 27 -3.48 -9.07 -2.75
CA ASN A 27 -2.79 -10.24 -2.19
C ASN A 27 -3.77 -11.40 -1.87
N ASN A 28 -3.25 -12.52 -1.36
CA ASN A 28 -4.07 -13.68 -0.99
C ASN A 28 -5.06 -13.41 0.17
N LEU A 29 -4.85 -12.35 0.94
CA LEU A 29 -5.75 -11.89 2.00
C LEU A 29 -6.89 -11.01 1.47
N GLY A 30 -6.79 -10.51 0.24
CA GLY A 30 -7.77 -9.59 -0.33
C GLY A 30 -7.41 -8.11 -0.16
N TRP A 31 -6.15 -7.78 0.13
CA TRP A 31 -5.71 -6.40 0.36
C TRP A 31 -4.79 -5.89 -0.73
N THR A 32 -4.95 -4.60 -1.06
CA THR A 32 -3.97 -3.81 -1.81
C THR A 32 -2.82 -3.38 -0.90
N ALA A 33 -1.74 -2.88 -1.49
CA ALA A 33 -0.64 -2.28 -0.72
C ALA A 33 -1.11 -1.09 0.13
N LEU A 34 -2.13 -0.35 -0.32
CA LEU A 34 -2.74 0.73 0.44
C LEU A 34 -3.47 0.20 1.68
N LEU A 35 -4.34 -0.80 1.51
CA LEU A 35 -5.07 -1.43 2.61
C LEU A 35 -4.13 -2.04 3.64
N GLU A 36 -3.09 -2.76 3.21
CA GLU A 36 -2.07 -3.28 4.12
C GLU A 36 -1.41 -2.15 4.93
N THR A 37 -1.05 -1.04 4.28
CA THR A 37 -0.38 0.09 4.95
C THR A 37 -1.28 0.74 6.00
N VAL A 38 -2.59 0.85 5.74
CA VAL A 38 -3.56 1.45 6.67
C VAL A 38 -3.93 0.48 7.80
N ILE A 39 -4.18 -0.79 7.49
CA ILE A 39 -4.62 -1.82 8.46
C ILE A 39 -3.47 -2.22 9.40
N LEU A 40 -2.25 -2.38 8.88
CA LEU A 40 -1.07 -2.78 9.66
C LEU A 40 -0.27 -1.58 10.16
N GLY A 41 -0.62 -0.37 9.70
CA GLY A 41 0.06 0.86 10.09
C GLY A 41 -0.16 1.21 11.55
N ASP A 42 0.88 1.75 12.18
CA ASP A 42 0.81 2.28 13.56
C ASP A 42 0.51 3.79 13.59
N GLY A 43 0.19 4.39 12.44
CA GLY A 43 -0.04 5.83 12.30
C GLY A 43 1.24 6.69 12.38
N SER A 44 2.42 6.08 12.49
CA SER A 44 3.67 6.83 12.49
C SER A 44 3.91 7.55 11.16
N GLN A 45 4.76 8.58 11.20
CA GLN A 45 5.14 9.38 10.04
C GLN A 45 5.58 8.53 8.83
N LYS A 46 6.19 7.37 9.11
CA LYS A 46 6.65 6.42 8.10
C LYS A 46 5.50 5.79 7.30
N TYR A 47 4.41 5.40 7.95
CA TYR A 47 3.24 4.86 7.26
C TYR A 47 2.48 5.98 6.52
N ILE A 48 2.38 7.17 7.12
CA ILE A 48 1.80 8.35 6.46
C ILE A 48 2.54 8.66 5.15
N GLU A 49 3.87 8.63 5.16
CA GLU A 49 4.67 8.82 3.94
C GLU A 49 4.41 7.76 2.88
N ILE A 50 4.16 6.51 3.27
CA ILE A 50 3.87 5.43 2.32
C ILE A 50 2.50 5.59 1.70
N VAL A 51 1.49 5.89 2.50
CA VAL A 51 0.15 6.21 1.99
C VAL A 51 0.24 7.34 0.96
N LYS A 52 0.97 8.42 1.27
CA LYS A 52 1.18 9.51 0.32
C LYS A 52 1.84 9.06 -0.98
N MET A 53 2.92 8.28 -0.89
CA MET A 53 3.61 7.78 -2.09
C MET A 53 2.73 6.86 -2.95
N LEU A 54 1.89 6.03 -2.33
CA LEU A 54 0.98 5.14 -3.04
C LEU A 54 -0.11 5.95 -3.76
N ILE A 55 -0.67 6.96 -3.09
CA ILE A 55 -1.66 7.88 -3.69
C ILE A 55 -1.04 8.67 -4.84
N GLU A 56 0.17 9.22 -4.65
CA GLU A 56 0.91 9.95 -5.70
C GLU A 56 1.24 9.07 -6.91
N ALA A 57 1.43 7.76 -6.70
CA ALA A 57 1.64 6.79 -7.77
C ALA A 57 0.34 6.31 -8.43
N GLY A 58 -0.82 6.82 -8.00
CA GLY A 58 -2.12 6.58 -8.64
C GLY A 58 -2.83 5.30 -8.20
N CYS A 59 -2.61 4.81 -6.98
CA CYS A 59 -3.38 3.68 -6.47
C CYS A 59 -4.88 4.03 -6.37
N ASP A 60 -5.74 3.05 -6.62
CA ASP A 60 -7.18 3.21 -6.44
C ASP A 60 -7.55 3.10 -4.94
N ILE A 61 -7.92 4.25 -4.37
CA ILE A 61 -8.33 4.37 -2.97
C ILE A 61 -9.71 3.77 -2.68
N ASN A 62 -10.50 3.45 -3.71
CA ASN A 62 -11.86 2.92 -3.55
C ASN A 62 -11.89 1.39 -3.46
N ILE A 63 -10.75 0.71 -3.57
CA ILE A 63 -10.67 -0.74 -3.42
C ILE A 63 -10.87 -1.07 -1.94
N ALA A 64 -12.05 -1.57 -1.62
CA ALA A 64 -12.40 -2.02 -0.29
C ALA A 64 -11.73 -3.36 0.06
N ASP A 65 -11.47 -3.56 1.35
CA ASP A 65 -11.12 -4.87 1.89
C ASP A 65 -12.22 -5.90 1.56
N LYS A 66 -11.83 -7.17 1.45
CA LYS A 66 -12.67 -8.36 1.34
C LYS A 66 -13.80 -8.42 2.40
N ASN A 67 -13.61 -7.74 3.53
CA ASN A 67 -14.61 -7.55 4.60
C ASN A 67 -15.47 -6.29 4.48
N ARG A 68 -15.45 -5.58 3.34
CA ARG A 68 -16.13 -4.29 3.07
C ARG A 68 -15.69 -3.11 3.93
N ALA A 69 -14.52 -3.17 4.57
CA ALA A 69 -13.92 -1.99 5.17
C ALA A 69 -13.19 -1.16 4.09
N THR A 70 -13.59 0.08 3.89
CA THR A 70 -12.85 1.06 3.08
C THR A 70 -11.85 1.79 3.97
N ALA A 71 -10.63 2.01 3.48
CA ALA A 71 -9.63 2.85 4.14
C ALA A 71 -10.03 4.34 4.11
#